data_AF-A0A6N7PT85-F1
#
_entry.id   AF-A0A6N7PT85-F1
#
_cell.length_a   1.000
_cell.length_b   1.000
_cell.length_c   1.000
_cell.angle_alpha   90.00
_cell.angle_beta   90.00
_cell.angle_gamma   90.00
#
_symmetry.space_group_name_H-M   'P 1'
#
loop_
_entity.id
_entity.type
_entity.pdbx_description
1 polymer ?
#
loop_
_entity_poly.entity_id
_entity_poly.type
_entity_poly.pdbx_seq_one_letter_code
_entity_poly.pdbx_strand_id
1 'polypeptide(L)'
;MRLQRLTLDHLRIEDERSYRHIGLYAELKRALVRDHVTFLVPKPGTPEARWDRALFLNLTFWSADQPSDVLDGDAIPADVLMHAGWHHVTRRALEALGTASSQSPEALFLGESIASAFDLYLVGRLLGHAPDASFLETQVPAMAEVAQQAGMPEEAFEAMLDEVSRDPDKAFEDLRELLFDASTALVRAPSAEEAAETIARFDGHRFGPLLHHYELSTWILYARAYAKDLGAPDPQVMAIDAALRGADVALDWLEKHWLSGDPAVPADREVPTR
;
A
#
# COMPACT_ATOMS: atom_id res chain seq x y z
N MET A 1 -12.08 14.38 19.30
CA MET A 1 -11.53 13.09 19.71
C MET A 1 -10.16 13.31 20.35
N ARG A 2 -9.86 12.70 21.50
CA ARG A 2 -8.51 12.75 22.10
C ARG A 2 -7.79 11.43 21.81
N LEU A 3 -6.64 11.51 21.16
CA LEU A 3 -5.85 10.35 20.76
C LEU A 3 -4.69 10.09 21.72
N GLN A 4 -4.22 8.85 21.75
CA GLN A 4 -2.98 8.40 22.39
C GLN A 4 -2.22 7.49 21.43
N ARG A 5 -0.90 7.37 21.62
CA ARG A 5 -0.07 6.47 20.82
C ARG A 5 0.09 5.13 21.52
N LEU A 6 -0.12 4.05 20.79
CA LEU A 6 0.15 2.68 21.22
C LEU A 6 1.05 1.98 20.20
N THR A 7 1.97 1.14 20.66
CA THR A 7 2.70 0.20 19.80
C THR A 7 1.84 -1.03 19.54
N LEU A 8 2.20 -1.81 18.51
CA LEU A 8 1.48 -3.02 18.15
C LEU A 8 1.33 -4.03 19.31
N ASP A 9 2.32 -4.13 20.19
CA ASP A 9 2.29 -5.02 21.37
C ASP A 9 1.19 -4.67 22.38
N HIS A 10 0.62 -3.46 22.29
CA HIS A 10 -0.47 -2.98 23.13
C HIS A 10 -1.83 -2.98 22.42
N LEU A 11 -1.92 -3.50 21.19
CA LEU A 11 -3.15 -3.60 20.43
C LEU A 11 -3.64 -5.06 20.38
N ARG A 12 -4.95 -5.25 20.38
CA ARG A 12 -5.57 -6.53 20.04
C ARG A 12 -5.62 -6.68 18.52
N ILE A 13 -5.12 -7.78 17.98
CA ILE A 13 -5.23 -8.03 16.54
C ILE A 13 -6.53 -8.78 16.25
N GLU A 14 -7.32 -8.26 15.30
CA GLU A 14 -8.58 -8.85 14.87
C GLU A 14 -8.38 -9.77 13.67
N ASP A 15 -9.20 -10.83 13.60
CA ASP A 15 -9.21 -11.82 12.51
C ASP A 15 -7.85 -12.49 12.19
N GLU A 16 -6.84 -12.37 13.07
CA GLU A 16 -5.46 -12.85 12.84
C GLU A 16 -5.40 -14.33 12.40
N ARG A 17 -6.36 -15.16 12.83
CA ARG A 17 -6.42 -16.57 12.46
C ARG A 17 -6.54 -16.77 10.95
N SER A 18 -7.33 -15.94 10.28
CA SER A 18 -7.58 -16.03 8.83
C SER A 18 -6.31 -15.79 8.01
N TYR A 19 -5.36 -15.04 8.57
CA TYR A 19 -4.12 -14.61 7.89
C TYR A 19 -2.90 -15.50 8.15
N ARG A 20 -2.97 -16.46 9.08
CA ARG A 20 -1.80 -17.27 9.50
C ARG A 20 -1.15 -18.09 8.38
N HIS A 21 -1.89 -18.39 7.32
CA HIS A 21 -1.41 -19.14 6.17
C HIS A 21 -0.64 -18.27 5.17
N ILE A 22 -0.61 -16.95 5.37
CA ILE A 22 0.09 -15.99 4.53
C ILE A 22 1.46 -15.73 5.16
N GLY A 23 2.54 -16.22 4.51
CA GLY A 23 3.89 -16.17 5.07
C GLY A 23 4.35 -14.77 5.49
N LEU A 24 4.02 -13.76 4.67
CA LEU A 24 4.38 -12.36 4.88
C LEU A 24 3.73 -11.73 6.12
N TYR A 25 2.61 -12.27 6.61
CA TYR A 25 1.93 -11.74 7.80
C TYR A 25 2.87 -11.69 9.01
N ALA A 26 3.60 -12.78 9.26
CA ALA A 26 4.48 -12.88 10.42
C ALA A 26 5.73 -12.00 10.29
N GLU A 27 6.22 -11.75 9.07
CA GLU A 27 7.37 -10.88 8.80
C GLU A 27 6.98 -9.40 8.95
N LEU A 28 5.85 -8.98 8.37
CA LEU A 28 5.33 -7.61 8.51
C LEU A 28 5.02 -7.27 9.96
N LYS A 29 4.36 -8.19 10.68
CA LYS A 29 4.11 -8.06 12.13
C LYS A 29 5.42 -7.89 12.90
N ARG A 30 6.43 -8.71 12.61
CA ARG A 30 7.76 -8.60 13.27
C ARG A 30 8.44 -7.27 12.98
N ALA A 31 8.36 -6.76 11.75
CA ALA A 31 8.92 -5.47 11.40
C ALA A 31 8.28 -4.34 12.22
N LEU A 32 6.95 -4.32 12.34
CA LEU A 32 6.23 -3.32 13.12
C LEU A 32 6.57 -3.36 14.62
N VAL A 33 6.69 -4.56 15.20
CA VAL A 33 7.09 -4.76 16.60
C VAL A 33 8.52 -4.32 16.83
N ARG A 34 9.46 -4.79 16.00
CA ARG A 34 10.90 -4.49 16.12
C ARG A 34 11.16 -2.99 16.08
N ASP A 35 10.49 -2.29 15.18
CA ASP A 35 10.73 -0.87 14.93
C ASP A 35 9.83 0.04 15.81
N HIS A 36 9.08 -0.56 16.75
CA HIS A 36 8.18 0.14 17.68
C HIS A 36 7.21 1.10 16.98
N VAL A 37 6.65 0.67 15.84
CA VAL A 37 5.69 1.48 15.08
C VAL A 37 4.46 1.77 15.94
N THR A 38 4.04 3.03 15.93
CA THR A 38 2.93 3.52 16.76
C THR A 38 1.69 3.83 15.95
N PHE A 39 0.54 3.51 16.52
CA PHE A 39 -0.80 3.82 16.04
C PHE A 39 -1.48 4.82 16.96
N LEU A 40 -2.35 5.66 16.40
CA LEU A 40 -3.15 6.61 17.15
C LEU A 40 -4.51 5.99 17.48
N VAL A 41 -4.82 5.84 18.77
CA VAL A 41 -6.10 5.27 19.22
C VAL A 41 -6.87 6.26 20.10
N PRO A 42 -8.20 6.17 20.20
CA PRO A 42 -8.98 7.00 21.12
C PRO A 42 -8.57 6.73 22.58
N LYS A 43 -8.46 7.79 23.38
CA LYS A 43 -8.27 7.62 24.83
C LYS A 43 -9.51 6.96 25.46
N PRO A 44 -9.33 6.13 26.50
CA PRO A 44 -10.46 5.53 27.22
C PRO A 44 -11.48 6.58 27.66
N GLY A 45 -12.77 6.26 27.51
CA GLY A 45 -13.87 7.17 27.84
C GLY A 45 -14.16 8.26 26.81
N THR A 46 -13.58 8.18 25.60
CA THR A 46 -13.90 9.11 24.50
C THR A 46 -15.09 8.58 23.67
N PRO A 47 -16.25 9.26 23.65
CA PRO A 47 -17.47 8.77 22.97
C PRO A 47 -17.46 8.93 21.44
N GLU A 48 -16.37 9.45 20.87
CA GLU A 48 -16.25 9.86 19.46
C GLU A 48 -15.48 8.86 18.59
N ALA A 49 -15.15 7.70 19.16
CA ALA A 49 -14.44 6.59 18.55
C ALA A 49 -15.33 5.89 17.50
N ARG A 50 -15.09 6.16 16.21
CA ARG A 50 -15.83 5.57 15.09
C ARG A 50 -14.92 5.41 13.87
N TRP A 51 -15.06 4.28 13.16
CA TRP A 51 -14.28 3.99 11.96
C TRP A 51 -14.38 5.07 10.88
N ASP A 52 -15.58 5.61 10.59
CA ASP A 52 -15.74 6.66 9.56
C ASP A 52 -14.89 7.91 9.83
N ARG A 53 -14.66 8.23 11.10
CA ARG A 53 -13.81 9.35 11.50
C ARG A 53 -12.32 9.00 11.44
N ALA A 54 -11.96 7.78 11.83
CA ALA A 54 -10.59 7.28 11.73
C ALA A 54 -10.15 7.25 10.26
N LEU A 55 -10.98 6.67 9.39
CA LEU A 55 -10.78 6.65 7.94
C LEU A 55 -10.62 8.06 7.39
N PHE A 56 -11.56 8.98 7.68
CA PHE A 56 -11.44 10.37 7.22
C PHE A 56 -10.09 11.01 7.62
N LEU A 57 -9.63 10.79 8.86
CA LEU A 57 -8.34 11.31 9.31
C LEU A 57 -7.16 10.69 8.58
N ASN A 58 -7.18 9.37 8.35
CA ASN A 58 -6.13 8.69 7.60
C ASN A 58 -6.07 9.19 6.15
N LEU A 59 -7.21 9.44 5.52
CA LEU A 59 -7.25 9.90 4.12
C LEU A 59 -6.84 11.37 3.94
N THR A 60 -7.05 12.22 4.95
CA THR A 60 -6.90 13.67 4.78
C THR A 60 -5.75 14.30 5.57
N PHE A 61 -5.29 13.65 6.64
CA PHE A 61 -4.28 14.19 7.55
C PHE A 61 -3.10 13.24 7.78
N TRP A 62 -3.01 12.16 7.02
CA TRP A 62 -1.79 11.36 6.99
C TRP A 62 -0.63 12.18 6.45
N SER A 63 0.57 12.00 7.01
CA SER A 63 1.77 12.65 6.54
C SER A 63 3.01 11.79 6.71
N ALA A 64 3.94 11.89 5.77
CA ALA A 64 5.17 11.11 5.79
C ALA A 64 6.05 11.40 7.02
N ASP A 65 5.96 12.60 7.61
CA ASP A 65 6.68 12.99 8.84
C ASP A 65 6.00 12.51 10.14
N GLN A 66 4.71 12.16 10.08
CA GLN A 66 3.94 11.61 11.20
C GLN A 66 3.07 10.42 10.74
N PRO A 67 3.68 9.32 10.28
CA PRO A 67 2.98 8.23 9.58
C PRO A 67 2.27 7.28 10.55
N SER A 68 1.40 7.81 11.41
CA SER A 68 0.66 7.02 12.39
C SER A 68 -0.80 6.87 11.97
N ASP A 69 -1.20 5.65 11.65
CA ASP A 69 -2.59 5.36 11.35
C ASP A 69 -3.47 5.57 12.59
N VAL A 70 -4.63 6.16 12.35
CA VAL A 70 -5.69 6.33 13.34
C VAL A 70 -6.58 5.10 13.31
N LEU A 71 -6.77 4.49 14.47
CA LEU A 71 -7.73 3.41 14.69
C LEU A 71 -8.95 3.96 15.44
N ASP A 72 -10.07 3.24 15.41
CA ASP A 72 -11.27 3.60 16.17
C ASP A 72 -11.33 2.92 17.56
N GLY A 73 -10.33 2.12 17.91
CA GLY A 73 -10.24 1.44 19.20
C GLY A 73 -8.83 0.96 19.53
N ASP A 74 -8.72 0.07 20.52
CA ASP A 74 -7.47 -0.63 20.90
C ASP A 74 -7.26 -1.94 20.11
N ALA A 75 -7.99 -2.09 19.00
CA ALA A 75 -7.92 -3.24 18.12
C ALA A 75 -7.50 -2.81 16.71
N ILE A 76 -6.74 -3.68 16.04
CA ILE A 76 -6.27 -3.50 14.67
C ILE A 76 -6.65 -4.72 13.82
N PRO A 77 -7.37 -4.54 12.70
CA PRO A 77 -7.59 -5.62 11.73
C PRO A 77 -6.27 -6.15 11.17
N ALA A 78 -6.19 -7.45 10.90
CA ALA A 78 -4.96 -8.07 10.39
C ALA A 78 -4.56 -7.57 8.99
N ASP A 79 -5.53 -7.20 8.15
CA ASP A 79 -5.31 -6.50 6.86
C ASP A 79 -4.67 -5.12 7.07
N VAL A 80 -5.27 -4.27 7.91
CA VAL A 80 -4.72 -2.95 8.27
C VAL A 80 -3.31 -3.06 8.82
N LEU A 81 -3.02 -4.07 9.64
CA LEU A 81 -1.66 -4.34 10.13
C LEU A 81 -0.67 -4.57 8.98
N MET A 82 -1.02 -5.40 7.99
CA MET A 82 -0.12 -5.68 6.87
C MET A 82 0.02 -4.47 5.95
N HIS A 83 -1.06 -3.73 5.71
CA HIS A 83 -1.04 -2.48 4.95
C HIS A 83 -0.09 -1.45 5.60
N ALA A 84 -0.25 -1.20 6.90
CA ALA A 84 0.66 -0.36 7.69
C ALA A 84 2.10 -0.91 7.71
N GLY A 85 2.25 -2.23 7.74
CA GLY A 85 3.52 -2.94 7.60
C GLY A 85 4.25 -2.56 6.32
N TRP A 86 3.56 -2.60 5.18
CA TRP A 86 4.14 -2.26 3.88
C TRP A 86 4.54 -0.78 3.79
N HIS A 87 3.69 0.13 4.27
CA HIS A 87 4.04 1.55 4.37
C HIS A 87 5.31 1.76 5.19
N HIS A 88 5.39 1.13 6.36
CA HIS A 88 6.54 1.27 7.24
C HIS A 88 7.84 0.76 6.59
N VAL A 89 7.83 -0.45 6.02
CA VAL A 89 9.07 -1.05 5.47
C VAL A 89 9.49 -0.38 4.18
N THR A 90 8.54 0.07 3.35
CA THR A 90 8.83 0.85 2.15
C THR A 90 9.47 2.18 2.53
N ARG A 91 8.87 2.91 3.48
CA ARG A 91 9.45 4.16 3.99
C ARG A 91 10.86 3.94 4.53
N ARG A 92 11.08 2.92 5.35
CA ARG A 92 12.41 2.60 5.89
C ARG A 92 13.43 2.33 4.77
N ALA A 93 13.04 1.58 3.74
CA ALA A 93 13.90 1.28 2.60
C ALA A 93 14.24 2.54 1.80
N LEU A 94 13.26 3.43 1.58
CA LEU A 94 13.44 4.68 0.84
C LEU A 94 14.24 5.73 1.63
N GLU A 95 14.05 5.81 2.95
CA GLU A 95 14.86 6.65 3.84
C GLU A 95 16.34 6.25 3.81
N ALA A 96 16.63 4.95 3.67
CA ALA A 96 18.00 4.45 3.54
C ALA A 96 18.69 4.90 2.23
N LEU A 97 17.93 5.31 1.21
CA LEU A 97 18.46 5.88 -0.03
C LEU A 97 18.78 7.38 0.07
N GLY A 98 18.22 8.07 1.08
CA GLY A 98 18.41 9.49 1.33
C GLY A 98 17.11 10.28 1.37
N THR A 99 17.15 11.45 2.02
CA THR A 99 15.97 12.29 2.28
C THR A 99 15.33 12.90 1.04
N ALA A 100 16.10 13.08 -0.04
CA ALA A 100 15.57 13.57 -1.31
C ALA A 100 14.62 12.53 -1.92
N SER A 101 15.03 11.26 -1.94
CA SER A 101 14.22 10.19 -2.51
C SER A 101 13.03 9.83 -1.65
N SER A 102 13.18 9.79 -0.33
CA SER A 102 12.05 9.48 0.57
C SER A 102 10.93 10.54 0.58
N GLN A 103 11.17 11.72 0.00
CA GLN A 103 10.18 12.81 -0.10
C GLN A 103 9.70 13.06 -1.55
N SER A 104 10.09 12.22 -2.50
CA SER A 104 9.65 12.34 -3.90
C SER A 104 8.20 11.87 -4.08
N PRO A 105 7.46 12.38 -5.09
CA PRO A 105 6.16 11.83 -5.47
C PRO A 105 6.23 10.33 -5.77
N GLU A 106 7.28 9.87 -6.45
CA GLU A 106 7.47 8.46 -6.78
C GLU A 106 7.62 7.60 -5.52
N ALA A 107 8.30 8.08 -4.48
CA ALA A 107 8.40 7.36 -3.22
C ALA A 107 7.04 7.14 -2.54
N LEU A 108 6.19 8.17 -2.54
CA LEU A 108 4.81 8.05 -2.07
C LEU A 108 4.06 6.99 -2.89
N PHE A 109 4.08 7.12 -4.22
CA PHE A 109 3.35 6.23 -5.11
C PHE A 109 3.84 4.79 -5.05
N LEU A 110 5.14 4.56 -4.85
CA LEU A 110 5.68 3.22 -4.68
C LEU A 110 5.16 2.58 -3.39
N GLY A 111 5.16 3.32 -2.27
CA GLY A 111 4.61 2.84 -1.01
C GLY A 111 3.12 2.50 -1.11
N GLU A 112 2.34 3.43 -1.64
CA GLU A 112 0.90 3.28 -1.83
C GLU A 112 0.54 2.14 -2.78
N SER A 113 1.24 2.03 -3.93
CA SER A 113 1.01 0.94 -4.90
C SER A 113 1.33 -0.43 -4.32
N ILE A 114 2.40 -0.56 -3.52
CA ILE A 114 2.73 -1.83 -2.85
C ILE A 114 1.65 -2.17 -1.82
N ALA A 115 1.30 -1.25 -0.93
CA ALA A 115 0.32 -1.52 0.12
C ALA A 115 -1.07 -1.84 -0.47
N SER A 116 -1.53 -1.05 -1.43
CA SER A 116 -2.82 -1.23 -2.11
C SER A 116 -2.89 -2.49 -2.97
N ALA A 117 -1.82 -2.81 -3.70
CA ALA A 117 -1.78 -4.06 -4.46
C ALA A 117 -1.73 -5.28 -3.53
N PHE A 118 -1.14 -5.13 -2.34
CA PHE A 118 -1.15 -6.19 -1.34
C PHE A 118 -2.58 -6.47 -0.84
N ASP A 119 -3.45 -5.47 -0.76
CA ASP A 119 -4.86 -5.71 -0.41
C ASP A 119 -5.56 -6.61 -1.44
N LEU A 120 -5.24 -6.48 -2.75
CA LEU A 120 -5.73 -7.41 -3.77
C LEU A 120 -5.12 -8.82 -3.63
N TYR A 121 -3.83 -8.90 -3.30
CA TYR A 121 -3.19 -10.17 -2.97
C TYR A 121 -3.90 -10.87 -1.80
N LEU A 122 -4.27 -10.12 -0.75
CA LEU A 122 -5.02 -10.65 0.38
C LEU A 122 -6.39 -11.17 -0.04
N VAL A 123 -7.12 -10.46 -0.93
CA VAL A 123 -8.37 -10.98 -1.51
C VAL A 123 -8.15 -12.35 -2.15
N GLY A 124 -7.13 -12.48 -3.01
CA GLY A 124 -6.83 -13.74 -3.69
C GLY A 124 -6.47 -14.89 -2.73
N ARG A 125 -5.65 -14.60 -1.71
CA ARG A 125 -5.24 -15.58 -0.69
C ARG A 125 -6.42 -16.03 0.18
N LEU A 126 -7.26 -15.08 0.61
CA LEU A 126 -8.34 -15.35 1.54
C LEU A 126 -9.52 -16.06 0.88
N LEU A 127 -9.90 -15.71 -0.36
CA LEU A 127 -11.00 -16.38 -1.08
C LEU A 127 -10.81 -17.91 -1.14
N GLY A 128 -9.58 -18.39 -1.30
CA GLY A 128 -9.25 -19.81 -1.38
C GLY A 128 -9.07 -20.53 -0.04
N HIS A 129 -8.93 -19.82 1.09
CA HIS A 129 -8.48 -20.41 2.37
C HIS A 129 -9.30 -20.00 3.60
N ALA A 130 -9.82 -18.77 3.60
CA ALA A 130 -10.60 -18.18 4.68
C ALA A 130 -11.67 -17.24 4.08
N PRO A 131 -12.68 -17.79 3.37
CA PRO A 131 -13.71 -17.00 2.69
C PRO A 131 -14.60 -16.19 3.65
N ASP A 132 -14.62 -16.56 4.94
CA ASP A 132 -15.35 -15.86 6.00
C ASP A 132 -14.50 -14.76 6.69
N ALA A 133 -13.35 -14.39 6.13
CA ALA A 133 -12.50 -13.34 6.69
C ALA A 133 -13.21 -11.98 6.62
N SER A 134 -13.19 -11.21 7.70
CA SER A 134 -13.95 -9.95 7.81
C SER A 134 -13.53 -8.91 6.78
N PHE A 135 -12.28 -8.94 6.33
CA PHE A 135 -11.78 -8.10 5.24
C PHE A 135 -12.50 -8.34 3.91
N LEU A 136 -12.88 -9.58 3.59
CA LEU A 136 -13.59 -9.88 2.35
C LEU A 136 -15.02 -9.32 2.37
N GLU A 137 -15.65 -9.23 3.53
CA GLU A 137 -17.02 -8.70 3.71
C GLU A 137 -17.12 -7.21 3.34
N THR A 138 -16.00 -6.48 3.38
CA THR A 138 -15.95 -5.04 3.06
C THR A 138 -15.24 -4.77 1.74
N GLN A 139 -14.10 -5.43 1.50
CA GLN A 139 -13.24 -5.14 0.35
C GLN A 139 -13.88 -5.57 -0.97
N VAL A 140 -14.43 -6.79 -1.04
CA VAL A 140 -15.00 -7.32 -2.29
C VAL A 140 -16.24 -6.53 -2.73
N PRO A 141 -17.21 -6.20 -1.85
CA PRO A 141 -18.32 -5.34 -2.23
C PRO A 141 -17.89 -3.94 -2.70
N ALA A 142 -16.91 -3.32 -2.05
CA ALA A 142 -16.40 -2.02 -2.46
C ALA A 142 -15.75 -2.06 -3.86
N MET A 143 -14.93 -3.08 -4.13
CA MET A 143 -14.35 -3.31 -5.45
C MET A 143 -15.43 -3.57 -6.51
N ALA A 144 -16.46 -4.34 -6.19
CA ALA A 144 -17.57 -4.65 -7.10
C ALA A 144 -18.36 -3.38 -7.47
N GLU A 145 -18.66 -2.52 -6.49
CA GLU A 145 -19.35 -1.25 -6.72
C GLU A 145 -18.57 -0.35 -7.68
N VAL A 146 -17.27 -0.18 -7.44
CA VAL A 146 -16.40 0.64 -8.30
C VAL A 146 -16.26 0.04 -9.70
N ALA A 147 -16.05 -1.28 -9.81
CA ALA A 147 -15.95 -1.97 -11.09
C ALA A 147 -17.23 -1.80 -11.92
N GLN A 148 -18.40 -1.94 -11.27
CA GLN A 148 -19.70 -1.74 -11.92
C GLN A 148 -19.88 -0.30 -12.41
N GLN A 149 -19.49 0.69 -11.60
CA GLN A 149 -19.53 2.11 -12.00
C GLN A 149 -18.59 2.40 -13.18
N ALA A 150 -17.48 1.68 -13.30
CA ALA A 150 -16.56 1.72 -14.42
C ALA A 150 -17.04 0.91 -15.65
N GLY A 151 -18.22 0.28 -15.58
CA GLY A 151 -18.83 -0.44 -16.70
C GLY A 151 -18.40 -1.91 -16.83
N MET A 152 -17.72 -2.48 -15.84
CA MET A 152 -17.42 -3.90 -15.79
C MET A 152 -18.68 -4.71 -15.43
N PRO A 153 -19.09 -5.71 -16.24
CA PRO A 153 -20.16 -6.62 -15.89
C PRO A 153 -19.83 -7.45 -14.63
N GLU A 154 -20.86 -7.85 -13.88
CA GLU A 154 -20.70 -8.66 -12.66
C GLU A 154 -19.98 -9.98 -12.95
N GLU A 155 -20.31 -10.68 -14.04
CA GLU A 155 -19.67 -11.93 -14.41
C GLU A 155 -18.19 -11.75 -14.76
N ALA A 156 -17.82 -10.58 -15.30
CA ALA A 156 -16.43 -10.24 -15.58
C ALA A 156 -15.66 -9.92 -14.29
N PHE A 157 -16.32 -9.29 -13.31
CA PHE A 157 -15.75 -9.04 -11.99
C PHE A 157 -15.51 -10.35 -11.23
N GLU A 158 -16.47 -11.27 -11.22
CA GLU A 158 -16.31 -12.60 -10.64
C GLU A 158 -15.15 -13.37 -11.30
N ALA A 159 -15.08 -13.37 -12.64
CA ALA A 159 -13.99 -14.00 -13.37
C ALA A 159 -12.61 -13.42 -13.02
N MET A 160 -12.54 -12.10 -12.80
CA MET A 160 -11.32 -11.42 -12.33
C MET A 160 -10.92 -11.90 -10.93
N LEU A 161 -11.85 -11.99 -9.98
CA LEU A 161 -11.56 -12.49 -8.63
C LEU A 161 -11.08 -13.94 -8.64
N ASP A 162 -11.68 -14.76 -9.50
CA ASP A 162 -11.26 -16.12 -9.77
C ASP A 162 -9.80 -16.20 -10.26
N GLU A 163 -9.40 -15.32 -11.17
CA GLU A 163 -8.01 -15.22 -11.64
C GLU A 163 -7.06 -14.75 -10.53
N VAL A 164 -7.47 -13.74 -9.76
CA VAL A 164 -6.73 -13.22 -8.61
C VAL A 164 -6.52 -14.32 -7.56
N SER A 165 -7.51 -15.18 -7.32
CA SER A 165 -7.38 -16.28 -6.37
C SER A 165 -6.47 -17.42 -6.88
N ARG A 166 -6.40 -17.64 -8.20
CA ARG A 166 -5.51 -18.65 -8.81
C ARG A 166 -4.04 -18.23 -8.78
N ASP A 167 -3.76 -16.94 -8.98
CA ASP A 167 -2.39 -16.40 -9.01
C ASP A 167 -2.32 -15.03 -8.32
N PRO A 168 -2.36 -15.01 -6.98
CA PRO A 168 -2.37 -13.76 -6.22
C PRO A 168 -1.04 -12.99 -6.33
N ASP A 169 0.08 -13.69 -6.53
CA ASP A 169 1.40 -13.08 -6.71
C ASP A 169 1.46 -12.29 -8.03
N LYS A 170 0.91 -12.86 -9.12
CA LYS A 170 0.81 -12.14 -10.38
C LYS A 170 -0.22 -11.00 -10.33
N ALA A 171 -1.33 -11.19 -9.61
CA ALA A 171 -2.32 -10.14 -9.38
C ALA A 171 -1.73 -8.93 -8.63
N PHE A 172 -0.92 -9.19 -7.60
CA PHE A 172 -0.17 -8.17 -6.89
C PHE A 172 0.67 -7.34 -7.86
N GLU A 173 1.52 -7.98 -8.67
CA GLU A 173 2.46 -7.24 -9.52
C GLU A 173 1.72 -6.43 -10.59
N ASP A 174 0.73 -7.02 -11.26
CA ASP A 174 -0.03 -6.33 -12.31
C ASP A 174 -0.78 -5.10 -11.77
N LEU A 175 -1.35 -5.19 -10.56
CA LEU A 175 -2.00 -4.05 -9.95
C LEU A 175 -0.98 -3.01 -9.47
N ARG A 176 0.11 -3.45 -8.84
CA ARG A 176 1.18 -2.56 -8.36
C ARG A 176 1.75 -1.71 -9.50
N GLU A 177 2.07 -2.35 -10.63
CA GLU A 177 2.55 -1.68 -11.85
C GLU A 177 1.52 -0.67 -12.36
N LEU A 178 0.25 -1.08 -12.50
CA LEU A 178 -0.83 -0.20 -12.94
C LEU A 178 -0.95 1.05 -12.04
N LEU A 179 -0.99 0.85 -10.72
CA LEU A 179 -1.16 1.92 -9.75
C LEU A 179 0.01 2.90 -9.82
N PHE A 180 1.24 2.39 -9.85
CA PHE A 180 2.46 3.19 -9.92
C PHE A 180 2.56 3.97 -11.24
N ASP A 181 2.26 3.33 -12.37
CA ASP A 181 2.30 3.96 -13.69
C ASP A 181 1.24 5.05 -13.83
N ALA A 182 0.01 4.77 -13.38
CA ALA A 182 -1.10 5.71 -13.43
C ALA A 182 -0.82 6.94 -12.56
N SER A 183 -0.40 6.78 -11.30
CA SER A 183 -0.13 7.92 -10.41
C SER A 183 1.06 8.75 -10.89
N THR A 184 2.15 8.11 -11.36
CA THR A 184 3.36 8.79 -11.83
C THR A 184 3.11 9.60 -13.09
N ALA A 185 2.26 9.11 -14.00
CA ALA A 185 1.85 9.84 -15.18
C ALA A 185 0.87 10.99 -14.83
N LEU A 186 -0.14 10.73 -14.01
CA LEU A 186 -1.20 11.69 -13.70
C LEU A 186 -0.73 12.86 -12.83
N VAL A 187 0.22 12.65 -11.92
CA VAL A 187 0.70 13.74 -11.05
C VAL A 187 1.26 14.91 -11.87
N ARG A 188 1.81 14.63 -13.06
CA ARG A 188 2.42 15.62 -13.97
C ARG A 188 1.51 16.08 -15.11
N ALA A 189 0.30 15.54 -15.25
CA ALA A 189 -0.63 15.97 -16.28
C ALA A 189 -0.99 17.47 -16.08
N PRO A 190 -0.70 18.36 -17.05
CA PRO A 190 -0.84 19.80 -16.89
C PRO A 190 -2.29 20.27 -16.99
N SER A 191 -3.19 19.46 -17.56
CA SER A 191 -4.60 19.78 -17.75
C SER A 191 -5.51 18.57 -17.50
N ALA A 192 -6.81 18.83 -17.39
CA ALA A 192 -7.81 17.77 -17.28
C ALA A 192 -7.89 16.94 -18.57
N GLU A 193 -7.68 17.56 -19.73
CA GLU A 193 -7.66 16.88 -21.02
C GLU A 193 -6.50 15.88 -21.12
N GLU A 194 -5.27 16.30 -20.77
CA GLU A 194 -4.11 15.40 -20.78
C GLU A 194 -4.21 14.31 -19.70
N ALA A 195 -4.83 14.63 -18.55
CA ALA A 195 -5.12 13.64 -17.52
C ALA A 195 -6.14 12.60 -18.02
N ALA A 196 -7.19 13.02 -18.72
CA ALA A 196 -8.18 12.12 -19.30
C ALA A 196 -7.56 11.19 -20.36
N GLU A 197 -6.71 11.73 -21.25
CA GLU A 197 -5.95 10.92 -22.21
C GLU A 197 -4.98 9.94 -21.54
N THR A 198 -4.43 10.31 -20.39
CA THR A 198 -3.54 9.43 -19.61
C THR A 198 -4.33 8.29 -18.96
N ILE A 199 -5.46 8.59 -18.32
CA ILE A 199 -6.35 7.57 -17.71
C ILE A 199 -6.83 6.58 -18.77
N ALA A 200 -7.26 7.06 -19.94
CA ALA A 200 -7.81 6.22 -21.01
C ALA A 200 -6.82 5.15 -21.53
N ARG A 201 -5.51 5.33 -21.33
CA ARG A 201 -4.49 4.32 -21.70
C ARG A 201 -4.60 3.05 -20.84
N PHE A 202 -5.20 3.15 -19.67
CA PHE A 202 -5.35 2.06 -18.72
C PHE A 202 -6.71 1.36 -18.80
N ASP A 203 -7.65 1.84 -19.63
CA ASP A 203 -8.99 1.25 -19.80
C ASP A 203 -8.93 -0.23 -20.26
N GLY A 204 -7.89 -0.59 -21.01
CA GLY A 204 -7.66 -1.96 -21.46
C GLY A 204 -6.97 -2.87 -20.44
N HIS A 205 -6.53 -2.33 -19.30
CA HIS A 205 -5.89 -3.12 -18.26
C HIS A 205 -6.94 -3.89 -17.45
N ARG A 206 -6.64 -5.13 -17.05
CA ARG A 206 -7.60 -5.99 -16.32
C ARG A 206 -8.11 -5.37 -15.00
N PHE A 207 -7.26 -4.56 -14.37
CA PHE A 207 -7.59 -3.80 -13.14
C PHE A 207 -7.89 -2.32 -13.39
N GLY A 208 -7.94 -1.86 -14.63
CA GLY A 208 -8.31 -0.48 -14.98
C GLY A 208 -9.62 -0.03 -14.32
N PRO A 209 -10.68 -0.86 -14.34
CA PRO A 209 -11.94 -0.58 -13.65
C PRO A 209 -11.85 -0.41 -12.14
N LEU A 210 -10.75 -0.83 -11.50
CA LEU A 210 -10.53 -0.69 -10.07
C LEU A 210 -9.69 0.54 -9.69
N LEU A 211 -9.21 1.34 -10.64
CA LEU A 211 -8.34 2.49 -10.34
C LEU A 211 -8.97 3.46 -9.32
N HIS A 212 -10.28 3.69 -9.38
CA HIS A 212 -10.95 4.59 -8.43
C HIS A 212 -11.12 4.00 -7.02
N HIS A 213 -11.04 2.68 -6.86
CA HIS A 213 -11.13 2.00 -5.56
C HIS A 213 -9.92 2.33 -4.69
N TYR A 214 -8.74 2.48 -5.32
CA TYR A 214 -7.47 2.73 -4.63
C TYR A 214 -7.17 4.22 -4.42
N GLU A 215 -8.17 5.10 -4.50
CA GLU A 215 -8.08 6.50 -4.08
C GLU A 215 -6.91 7.31 -4.69
N LEU A 216 -6.50 6.99 -5.93
CA LEU A 216 -5.38 7.66 -6.63
C LEU A 216 -5.47 9.18 -6.63
N SER A 217 -6.69 9.73 -6.64
CA SER A 217 -6.92 11.17 -6.55
C SER A 217 -6.33 11.77 -5.27
N THR A 218 -6.44 11.09 -4.13
CA THR A 218 -5.85 11.50 -2.86
C THR A 218 -4.34 11.52 -2.95
N TRP A 219 -3.72 10.46 -3.50
CA TRP A 219 -2.27 10.39 -3.66
C TRP A 219 -1.74 11.51 -4.56
N ILE A 220 -2.41 11.75 -5.69
CA ILE A 220 -2.03 12.77 -6.66
C ILE A 220 -2.18 14.17 -6.07
N LEU A 221 -3.30 14.44 -5.40
CA LEU A 221 -3.55 15.74 -4.75
C LEU A 221 -2.54 16.00 -3.63
N TYR A 222 -2.24 14.99 -2.82
CA TYR A 222 -1.22 15.08 -1.79
C TYR A 222 0.15 15.38 -2.40
N ALA A 223 0.59 14.60 -3.40
CA ALA A 223 1.86 14.83 -4.07
C ALA A 223 1.95 16.24 -4.67
N ARG A 224 0.89 16.71 -5.34
CA ARG A 224 0.85 18.08 -5.90
C ARG A 224 0.87 19.18 -4.82
N ALA A 225 0.28 18.92 -3.66
CA ALA A 225 0.23 19.89 -2.57
C ALA A 225 1.56 19.98 -1.80
N TYR A 226 2.29 18.88 -1.65
CA TYR A 226 3.42 18.76 -0.74
C TYR A 226 4.78 18.51 -1.39
N ALA A 227 4.83 18.06 -2.65
CA ALA A 227 6.10 17.93 -3.36
C ALA A 227 6.72 19.31 -3.59
N LYS A 228 8.00 19.45 -3.24
CA LYS A 228 8.76 20.71 -3.45
C LYS A 228 8.91 21.05 -4.94
N ASP A 229 9.04 20.01 -5.76
CA ASP A 229 9.10 20.08 -7.22
C ASP A 229 8.56 18.75 -7.78
N LEU A 230 7.78 18.82 -8.85
CA LEU A 230 7.28 17.64 -9.54
C LEU A 230 8.26 17.13 -10.61
N GLY A 231 9.18 17.98 -11.10
CA GLY A 231 10.38 17.64 -11.87
C GLY A 231 10.34 16.41 -12.78
N ALA A 232 11.51 15.80 -12.96
CA ALA A 232 11.61 14.44 -13.53
C ALA A 232 11.36 13.40 -12.41
N PRO A 233 10.89 12.19 -12.75
CA PRO A 233 10.74 11.11 -11.77
C PRO A 233 12.06 10.80 -11.03
N ASP A 234 11.96 10.45 -9.74
CA ASP A 234 13.14 10.10 -8.94
C ASP A 234 13.84 8.83 -9.49
N PRO A 235 15.09 8.92 -9.97
CA PRO A 235 15.76 7.80 -10.62
C PRO A 235 16.07 6.63 -9.68
N GLN A 236 16.21 6.87 -8.37
CA GLN A 236 16.44 5.79 -7.40
C GLN A 236 15.15 5.00 -7.13
N VAL A 237 14.01 5.68 -7.05
CA VAL A 237 12.71 5.02 -6.91
C VAL A 237 12.35 4.25 -8.18
N MET A 238 12.58 4.86 -9.35
CA MET A 238 12.39 4.18 -10.64
C MET A 238 13.27 2.93 -10.78
N ALA A 239 14.48 2.94 -10.22
CA ALA A 239 15.35 1.76 -10.22
C ALA A 239 14.82 0.62 -9.33
N ILE A 240 14.14 0.95 -8.21
CA ILE A 240 13.44 -0.05 -7.40
C ILE A 240 12.26 -0.62 -8.16
N ASP A 241 11.41 0.22 -8.76
CA ASP A 241 10.28 -0.25 -9.57
C ASP A 241 10.76 -1.19 -10.70
N ALA A 242 11.83 -0.82 -11.41
CA ALA A 242 12.43 -1.67 -12.42
C ALA A 242 12.96 -3.01 -11.85
N ALA A 243 13.50 -3.03 -10.63
CA ALA A 243 13.95 -4.25 -9.98
C ALA A 243 12.78 -5.16 -9.57
N LEU A 244 11.64 -4.59 -9.15
CA LEU A 244 10.41 -5.33 -8.85
C LEU A 244 9.85 -5.98 -10.12
N ARG A 245 9.72 -5.22 -11.21
CA ARG A 245 9.25 -5.74 -12.51
C ARG A 245 10.17 -6.80 -13.12
N GLY A 246 11.45 -6.74 -12.78
CA GLY A 246 12.46 -7.71 -13.22
C GLY A 246 12.56 -8.96 -12.35
N ALA A 247 11.86 -9.02 -11.21
CA ALA A 247 11.87 -10.17 -10.32
C ALA A 247 10.91 -11.27 -10.81
N ASP A 248 11.23 -12.54 -10.52
CA ASP A 248 10.32 -13.65 -10.80
C ASP A 248 9.01 -13.53 -10.00
N VAL A 249 9.13 -13.10 -8.74
CA VAL A 249 8.02 -12.76 -7.84
C VAL A 249 8.40 -11.51 -7.06
N ALA A 250 7.66 -10.42 -7.26
CA ALA A 250 7.97 -9.13 -6.61
C ALA A 250 7.88 -9.20 -5.08
N LEU A 251 6.92 -9.96 -4.54
CA LEU A 251 6.78 -10.16 -3.09
C LEU A 251 7.99 -10.88 -2.48
N ASP A 252 8.55 -11.89 -3.15
CA ASP A 252 9.78 -12.55 -2.71
C ASP A 252 10.97 -11.58 -2.72
N TRP A 253 11.03 -10.70 -3.73
CA TRP A 253 12.04 -9.66 -3.78
C TRP A 253 11.89 -8.69 -2.59
N LEU A 254 10.68 -8.23 -2.30
CA LEU A 254 10.38 -7.34 -1.18
C LEU A 254 10.69 -8.01 0.17
N GLU A 255 10.31 -9.28 0.35
CA GLU A 255 10.61 -10.03 1.56
C GLU A 255 12.11 -10.18 1.77
N LYS A 256 12.85 -10.57 0.73
CA LYS A 256 14.29 -10.76 0.78
C LYS A 256 15.05 -9.46 1.08
N HIS A 257 14.66 -8.35 0.47
CA HIS A 257 15.44 -7.11 0.55
C HIS A 257 14.99 -6.18 1.67
N TRP A 258 13.71 -6.19 2.05
CA TRP A 258 13.14 -5.21 2.98
C TRP A 258 12.67 -5.79 4.31
N LEU A 259 12.31 -7.08 4.36
CA LEU A 259 11.81 -7.75 5.58
C LEU A 259 12.87 -8.63 6.25
N SER A 260 13.65 -9.37 5.47
CA SER A 260 14.74 -10.23 5.93
C SER A 260 15.86 -9.37 6.52
N GLY A 261 15.86 -9.24 7.84
CA GLY A 261 16.66 -8.27 8.58
C GLY A 261 18.16 -8.58 8.67
N ASP A 262 18.86 -8.67 7.55
CA ASP A 262 20.31 -8.46 7.56
C ASP A 262 20.59 -7.00 7.18
N PRO A 263 21.11 -6.16 8.10
CA PRO A 263 21.60 -4.86 7.73
C PRO A 263 22.86 -5.08 6.87
N ALA A 264 22.70 -5.11 5.55
CA ALA A 264 23.83 -4.96 4.66
C ALA A 264 24.41 -3.55 4.89
N VAL A 265 25.38 -3.49 5.81
CA VAL A 265 26.43 -2.47 5.80
C VAL A 265 26.90 -2.39 4.35
N PRO A 266 26.92 -1.20 3.70
CA PRO A 266 27.54 -1.08 2.41
C PRO A 266 28.97 -1.59 2.54
N ALA A 267 29.28 -2.71 1.88
CA ALA A 267 30.65 -3.19 1.81
C ALA A 267 31.52 -2.03 1.36
N ASP A 268 32.54 -1.73 2.16
CA ASP A 268 33.54 -0.72 1.91
C ASP A 268 33.85 -0.66 0.41
N ARG A 269 33.56 0.47 -0.22
CA ARG A 269 34.24 0.81 -1.46
C ARG A 269 35.70 0.98 -1.09
N GLU A 270 36.47 -0.08 -1.31
CA GLU A 270 37.93 0.00 -1.42
C GLU A 270 38.25 1.19 -2.32
N VAL A 271 38.78 2.25 -1.71
CA VAL A 271 39.45 3.33 -2.44
C VAL A 271 40.76 2.72 -2.93
N PRO A 272 40.98 2.57 -4.26
CA PRO A 272 42.26 2.12 -4.74
C PRO A 272 43.25 3.25 -4.48
N THR A 273 44.15 3.02 -3.53
CA THR A 273 45.39 3.78 -3.44
C THR A 273 46.29 3.30 -4.56
N ARG A 274 46.48 4.15 -5.58
CA ARG A 274 47.75 4.38 -6.29
C ARG A 274 47.64 5.60 -7.20
#